data_AF-A0A3A9IPC1-F1
#
_entry.id   AF-A0A3A9IPC1-F1
#
_cell.length_a   1.000
_cell.length_b   1.000
_cell.length_c   1.000
_cell.angle_alpha   90.00
_cell.angle_beta   90.00
_cell.angle_gamma   90.00
#
_symmetry.space_group_name_H-M   'P 1'
#
loop_
_entity.id
_entity.type
_entity.pdbx_description
1 polymer ?
#
loop_
_entity_poly.entity_id
_entity_poly.type
_entity_poly.pdbx_seq_one_letter_code
_entity_poly.pdbx_strand_id
1 'polypeptide(L)'
;MNSLNGDVAVARLDAAVEAFLDIMTAPEHTMVPVPERASQPSLAERARVNLKPATDEVARLAEDAAASAKAAQEAADKANQITGLSTVFDAIELASVPLPDVWAPLTDSLRLVTGHGREVKVGDDVVASYLTYARASGATYTGKDGLPANAAVNEPRFERAGLLLEGKKTNLVYPASDLTRWASHAGYDVTYDNAERACKIVPAPGGAPKAVVCKRGAVFPVSTASQRPIAITVEVKPVGFDMVVIGFIGTDEASPDNGIGVDVHSGAIVKANHSLKVNKVVRLPNGYTRITVVTLNYKDARDTHRNVVIGCGDTTLPYAAFSAPSADGTKGMYVRFVQCEEARQSSSNIPTDDRAVTRADDVLSLPTPLNFPGGRGNMTLAVEVLRDPSIYVSGAQPIAWIGEYTWLRCGSDEFMAYGGSKNAVRLKKSAPGEHETVVFRIKGDEVTIYCGGECLSVTRTGELYDNNALTYFGSNGKTFFADSIHLRNLRVWHRALNDAQMKAIK
;
A
#
# COMPACT_ATOMS: atom_id res chain seq x y z
N MET A 1 62.15 54.53 23.24
CA MET A 1 61.97 53.12 22.81
C MET A 1 60.97 52.32 23.65
N ASN A 2 60.42 52.82 24.77
CA ASN A 2 59.49 52.03 25.61
C ASN A 2 57.99 52.19 25.31
N SER A 3 57.54 53.18 24.53
CA SER A 3 56.09 53.36 24.25
C SER A 3 55.56 52.42 23.15
N LEU A 4 56.35 52.16 22.10
CA LEU A 4 55.93 51.28 20.98
C LEU A 4 55.67 49.82 21.40
N ASN A 5 56.33 49.32 22.44
CA ASN A 5 56.11 47.94 22.93
C ASN A 5 54.83 47.81 23.77
N GLY A 6 54.34 48.90 24.37
CA GLY A 6 53.09 48.90 25.13
C GLY A 6 51.87 48.83 24.22
N ASP A 7 51.85 49.63 23.16
CA ASP A 7 50.71 49.69 22.22
C ASP A 7 50.50 48.37 21.47
N VAL A 8 51.59 47.67 21.11
CA VAL A 8 51.53 46.34 20.49
C VAL A 8 51.00 45.27 21.46
N ALA A 9 51.33 45.38 22.75
CA ALA A 9 50.82 44.47 23.76
C ALA A 9 49.32 44.67 24.02
N VAL A 10 48.84 45.92 24.02
CA VAL A 10 47.42 46.26 24.16
C VAL A 10 46.62 45.76 22.96
N ALA A 11 47.07 46.00 21.74
CA ALA A 11 46.39 45.52 20.53
C ALA A 11 46.30 43.98 20.46
N ARG A 12 47.32 43.28 20.96
CA ARG A 12 47.31 41.81 21.08
C ARG A 12 46.32 41.32 22.13
N LEU A 13 46.17 42.06 23.22
CA LEU A 13 45.19 41.74 24.26
C LEU A 13 43.76 41.94 23.75
N ASP A 14 43.48 43.05 23.07
CA ASP A 14 42.15 43.35 22.51
C ASP A 14 41.72 42.29 21.48
N ALA A 15 42.62 41.93 20.56
CA ALA A 15 42.36 40.87 19.57
C ALA A 15 42.14 39.49 20.22
N ALA A 16 42.80 39.20 21.34
CA ALA A 16 42.58 37.97 22.09
C ALA A 16 41.23 37.98 22.82
N VAL A 17 40.79 39.12 23.32
CA VAL A 17 39.48 39.30 23.97
C VAL A 17 38.34 39.17 22.96
N GLU A 18 38.48 39.78 21.78
CA GLU A 18 37.50 39.63 20.68
C GLU A 18 37.38 38.17 20.22
N ALA A 19 38.52 37.50 19.97
CA ALA A 19 38.50 36.08 19.60
C ALA A 19 37.86 35.19 20.68
N PHE A 20 38.04 35.54 21.96
CA PHE A 20 37.37 34.84 23.07
C PHE A 20 35.85 35.06 23.05
N LEU A 21 35.40 36.30 22.86
CA LEU A 21 33.98 36.64 22.73
C LEU A 21 33.32 35.92 21.54
N ASP A 22 34.01 35.85 20.40
CA ASP A 22 33.53 35.15 19.22
C ASP A 22 33.43 33.65 19.46
N ILE A 23 34.40 33.03 20.15
CA ILE A 23 34.30 31.62 20.55
C ILE A 23 33.08 31.39 21.45
N MET A 24 32.77 32.32 22.35
CA MET A 24 31.65 32.20 23.29
C MET A 24 30.27 32.41 22.64
N THR A 25 30.19 33.15 21.54
CA THR A 25 28.90 33.62 20.97
C THR A 25 28.60 33.09 19.57
N ALA A 26 29.59 32.59 18.83
CA ALA A 26 29.38 32.04 17.50
C ALA A 26 28.50 30.77 17.52
N PRO A 27 27.66 30.57 16.48
CA PRO A 27 26.78 29.41 16.38
C PRO A 27 27.57 28.10 16.19
N GLU A 28 26.86 26.97 16.23
CA GLU A 28 27.40 25.64 15.91
C GLU A 28 28.04 25.60 14.50
N HIS A 29 28.90 24.61 14.24
CA HIS A 29 29.62 24.45 12.96
C HIS A 29 30.53 25.62 12.55
N THR A 30 30.85 26.54 13.47
CA THR A 30 31.69 27.71 13.20
C THR A 30 33.10 27.54 13.76
N MET A 31 34.11 27.85 12.93
CA MET A 31 35.51 27.94 13.34
C MET A 31 35.91 29.40 13.50
N VAL A 32 36.31 29.78 14.71
CA VAL A 32 36.69 31.15 15.07
C VAL A 32 38.21 31.31 14.92
N PRO A 33 38.69 32.26 14.10
CA PRO A 33 40.11 32.58 14.02
C PRO A 33 40.66 33.08 15.36
N VAL A 34 41.84 32.60 15.77
CA VAL A 34 42.51 33.06 16.99
C VAL A 34 43.86 33.64 16.63
N PRO A 35 44.23 34.84 17.12
CA PRO A 35 45.54 35.44 16.84
C PRO A 35 46.70 34.49 17.19
N GLU A 36 47.65 34.38 16.27
CA GLU A 36 48.89 33.60 16.43
C GLU A 36 48.69 32.09 16.75
N ARG A 37 47.47 31.56 16.53
CA ARG A 37 47.12 30.14 16.75
C ARG A 37 46.18 29.62 15.67
N ALA A 38 45.99 28.30 15.63
CA ALA A 38 45.00 27.68 14.76
C ALA A 38 43.58 28.04 15.21
N SER A 39 42.68 28.26 14.24
CA SER A 39 41.26 28.53 14.48
C SER A 39 40.65 27.48 15.41
N GLN A 40 39.80 27.95 16.32
CA GLN A 40 39.18 27.13 17.36
C GLN A 40 37.68 26.97 17.07
N PRO A 41 37.08 25.79 17.33
CA PRO A 41 35.63 25.64 17.23
C PRO A 41 34.94 26.50 18.29
N SER A 42 33.76 27.04 17.95
CA SER A 42 32.90 27.77 18.89
C SER A 42 32.53 26.92 20.12
N LEU A 43 32.16 27.58 21.21
CA LEU A 43 31.71 26.91 22.44
C LEU A 43 30.48 26.04 22.18
N ALA A 44 29.56 26.50 21.32
CA ALA A 44 28.38 25.75 20.91
C ALA A 44 28.75 24.42 20.22
N GLU A 45 29.71 24.44 19.28
CA GLU A 45 30.17 23.22 18.61
C GLU A 45 30.88 22.27 19.57
N ARG A 46 31.68 22.80 20.52
CA ARG A 46 32.34 21.99 21.56
C ARG A 46 31.30 21.31 22.47
N ALA A 47 30.28 22.04 22.89
CA ALA A 47 29.20 21.51 23.73
C ALA A 47 28.44 20.41 22.98
N ARG A 48 28.08 20.63 21.72
CA ARG A 48 27.42 19.64 20.85
C ARG A 48 28.22 18.35 20.75
N VAL A 49 29.52 18.44 20.48
CA VAL A 49 30.42 17.27 20.37
C VAL A 49 30.54 16.53 21.71
N ASN A 50 30.71 17.25 22.82
CA ASN A 50 30.88 16.65 24.15
C ASN A 50 29.58 16.03 24.70
N LEU A 51 28.41 16.54 24.31
CA LEU A 51 27.10 16.01 24.71
C LEU A 51 26.58 14.89 23.79
N LYS A 52 27.17 14.72 22.60
CA LYS A 52 26.76 13.68 21.63
C LYS A 52 26.84 12.25 22.21
N PRO A 53 27.92 11.84 22.92
CA PRO A 53 27.99 10.48 23.46
C PRO A 53 26.88 10.18 24.47
N ALA A 54 26.55 11.14 25.33
CA ALA A 54 25.48 11.00 26.32
C ALA A 54 24.09 10.94 25.67
N THR A 55 23.86 11.73 24.61
CA THR A 55 22.58 11.71 23.87
C THR A 55 22.40 10.43 23.06
N ASP A 56 23.46 9.91 22.43
CA ASP A 56 23.44 8.62 21.74
C ASP A 56 23.20 7.45 22.73
N GLU A 57 23.80 7.50 23.92
CA GLU A 57 23.60 6.48 24.97
C GLU A 57 22.17 6.47 25.51
N VAL A 58 21.57 7.64 25.74
CA VAL A 58 20.16 7.76 26.14
C VAL A 58 19.22 7.22 25.06
N ALA A 59 19.49 7.49 23.78
CA ALA A 59 18.72 6.93 22.67
C ALA A 59 18.81 5.40 22.63
N ARG A 60 20.01 4.84 22.81
CA ARG A 60 20.23 3.39 22.88
C ARG A 60 19.51 2.74 24.07
N LEU A 61 19.56 3.37 25.24
CA LEU A 61 18.85 2.89 26.43
C LEU A 61 17.33 2.93 26.25
N ALA A 62 16.81 3.93 25.54
CA ALA A 62 15.39 4.01 25.20
C ALA A 62 14.97 2.90 24.22
N GLU A 63 15.81 2.59 23.22
CA GLU A 63 15.60 1.45 22.31
C GLU A 63 15.64 0.11 23.04
N ASP A 64 16.64 -0.11 23.91
CA ASP A 64 16.75 -1.32 24.74
C ASP A 64 15.54 -1.47 25.67
N ALA A 65 15.07 -0.37 26.28
CA ALA A 65 13.88 -0.36 27.13
C ALA A 65 12.61 -0.69 26.33
N ALA A 66 12.47 -0.16 25.11
CA ALA A 66 11.35 -0.47 24.23
C ALA A 66 11.37 -1.94 23.76
N ALA A 67 12.55 -2.47 23.42
CA ALA A 67 12.72 -3.88 23.06
C ALA A 67 12.42 -4.80 24.25
N SER A 68 12.87 -4.45 25.45
CA SER A 68 12.58 -5.17 26.70
C SER A 68 11.09 -5.13 27.05
N ALA A 69 10.43 -3.98 26.91
CA ALA A 69 8.98 -3.86 27.09
C ALA A 69 8.19 -4.72 26.10
N LYS A 70 8.61 -4.75 24.82
CA LYS A 70 8.01 -5.62 23.80
C LYS A 70 8.22 -7.11 24.14
N ALA A 71 9.42 -7.51 24.53
CA ALA A 71 9.70 -8.88 24.94
C ALA A 71 8.92 -9.29 26.19
N ALA A 72 8.74 -8.38 27.15
CA ALA A 72 7.92 -8.59 28.33
C ALA A 72 6.42 -8.71 27.97
N GLN A 73 5.91 -7.92 27.03
CA GLN A 73 4.55 -8.06 26.50
C GLN A 73 4.36 -9.40 25.80
N GLU A 74 5.28 -9.79 24.90
CA GLU A 74 5.24 -11.10 24.23
C GLU A 74 5.33 -12.27 25.23
N ALA A 75 6.13 -12.13 26.29
CA ALA A 75 6.21 -13.11 27.37
C ALA A 75 4.94 -13.16 28.22
N ALA A 76 4.31 -12.01 28.51
CA ALA A 76 3.03 -11.93 29.20
C ALA A 76 1.90 -12.53 28.35
N ASP A 77 1.90 -12.31 27.03
CA ASP A 77 0.94 -12.89 26.10
C ASP A 77 1.10 -14.43 26.03
N LYS A 78 2.34 -14.92 25.99
CA LYS A 78 2.65 -16.36 26.11
C LYS A 78 2.24 -16.93 27.47
N ALA A 79 2.49 -16.20 28.56
CA ALA A 79 2.08 -16.60 29.90
C ALA A 79 0.55 -16.64 30.03
N ASN A 80 -0.18 -15.68 29.46
CA ASN A 80 -1.65 -15.66 29.40
C ASN A 80 -2.22 -16.81 28.56
N GLN A 81 -1.52 -17.25 27.51
CA GLN A 81 -1.86 -18.47 26.78
C GLN A 81 -1.66 -19.74 27.63
N ILE A 82 -0.72 -19.73 28.56
CA ILE A 82 -0.40 -20.86 29.45
C ILE A 82 -1.30 -20.88 30.69
N THR A 83 -1.62 -19.72 31.30
CA THR A 83 -2.49 -19.62 32.47
C THR A 83 -3.97 -19.79 32.15
N GLY A 84 -4.35 -19.64 30.87
CA GLY A 84 -5.68 -20.02 30.37
C GLY A 84 -5.90 -21.53 30.17
N LEU A 85 -4.88 -22.36 30.41
CA LEU A 85 -4.94 -23.82 30.33
C LEU A 85 -4.97 -24.39 31.75
N SER A 86 -6.17 -24.56 32.30
CA SER A 86 -6.34 -25.10 33.65
C SER A 86 -6.23 -26.63 33.69
N THR A 87 -6.35 -27.31 32.55
CA THR A 87 -6.21 -28.77 32.42
C THR A 87 -5.71 -29.20 31.02
N VAL A 88 -5.29 -30.47 30.90
CA VAL A 88 -5.00 -31.14 29.60
C VAL A 88 -6.21 -31.07 28.66
N PHE A 89 -7.43 -30.94 29.18
CA PHE A 89 -8.65 -30.76 28.38
C PHE A 89 -8.67 -29.41 27.63
N ASP A 90 -8.23 -28.31 28.25
CA ASP A 90 -8.17 -27.00 27.57
C ASP A 90 -7.14 -27.03 26.43
N ALA A 91 -6.03 -27.77 26.61
CA ALA A 91 -5.01 -27.96 25.58
C ALA A 91 -5.51 -28.88 24.44
N ILE A 92 -6.31 -29.91 24.77
CA ILE A 92 -6.98 -30.76 23.79
C ILE A 92 -8.06 -29.97 23.02
N GLU A 93 -8.85 -29.11 23.67
CA GLU A 93 -9.84 -28.27 23.00
C GLU A 93 -9.18 -27.25 22.06
N LEU A 94 -8.05 -26.66 22.48
CA LEU A 94 -7.24 -25.77 21.63
C LEU A 94 -6.62 -26.53 20.44
N ALA A 95 -6.25 -27.81 20.63
CA ALA A 95 -5.71 -28.67 19.58
C ALA A 95 -6.81 -29.28 18.66
N SER A 96 -8.08 -29.20 19.04
CA SER A 96 -9.19 -29.87 18.35
C SER A 96 -10.12 -28.87 17.66
N VAL A 97 -9.56 -28.01 16.80
CA VAL A 97 -10.40 -27.30 15.82
C VAL A 97 -11.00 -28.38 14.91
N PRO A 98 -12.35 -28.56 14.89
CA PRO A 98 -12.96 -29.61 14.09
C PRO A 98 -12.68 -29.37 12.61
N LEU A 99 -12.77 -30.43 11.79
CA LEU A 99 -12.68 -30.27 10.33
C LEU A 99 -13.77 -29.28 9.87
N PRO A 100 -13.43 -28.25 9.08
CA PRO A 100 -14.42 -27.34 8.52
C PRO A 100 -15.38 -28.04 7.55
N ASP A 101 -16.65 -27.64 7.62
CA ASP A 101 -17.70 -28.07 6.71
C ASP A 101 -17.44 -27.57 5.27
N VAL A 102 -16.75 -26.43 5.14
CA VAL A 102 -16.28 -25.90 3.85
C VAL A 102 -14.82 -25.51 3.97
N TRP A 103 -13.97 -25.99 3.06
CA TRP A 103 -12.56 -25.63 3.03
C TRP A 103 -12.03 -25.44 1.62
N ALA A 104 -11.52 -24.25 1.35
CA ALA A 104 -10.83 -23.90 0.12
C ALA A 104 -9.43 -23.35 0.44
N PRO A 105 -8.35 -24.05 0.05
CA PRO A 105 -6.99 -23.55 0.26
C PRO A 105 -6.72 -22.24 -0.49
N LEU A 106 -7.28 -22.07 -1.69
CA LEU A 106 -7.13 -20.88 -2.55
C LEU A 106 -5.66 -20.50 -2.84
N THR A 107 -4.78 -21.51 -2.85
CA THR A 107 -3.35 -21.31 -3.11
C THR A 107 -2.99 -21.52 -4.58
N ASP A 108 -3.64 -22.45 -5.27
CA ASP A 108 -3.34 -22.85 -6.65
C ASP A 108 -4.58 -23.18 -7.49
N SER A 109 -5.73 -23.37 -6.84
CA SER A 109 -6.96 -23.81 -7.47
C SER A 109 -8.18 -23.36 -6.67
N LEU A 110 -9.34 -23.40 -7.33
CA LEU A 110 -10.64 -23.14 -6.72
C LEU A 110 -11.27 -24.40 -6.11
N ARG A 111 -10.50 -25.49 -5.95
CA ARG A 111 -11.02 -26.77 -5.48
C ARG A 111 -11.39 -26.66 -4.00
N LEU A 112 -12.55 -27.21 -3.67
CA LEU A 112 -12.97 -27.44 -2.31
C LEU A 112 -12.42 -28.79 -1.81
N VAL A 113 -11.84 -28.78 -0.61
CA VAL A 113 -11.52 -30.01 0.14
C VAL A 113 -12.80 -30.57 0.78
N THR A 114 -13.60 -29.68 1.36
CA THR A 114 -14.96 -29.95 1.86
C THR A 114 -15.90 -28.84 1.41
N GLY A 115 -17.19 -29.16 1.28
CA GLY A 115 -18.24 -28.20 0.91
C GLY A 115 -18.86 -28.44 -0.48
N HIS A 116 -19.89 -27.67 -0.78
CA HIS A 116 -20.69 -27.77 -2.00
C HIS A 116 -20.35 -26.65 -2.97
N GLY A 117 -20.35 -26.93 -4.26
CA GLY A 117 -19.91 -25.96 -5.25
C GLY A 117 -20.24 -26.42 -6.64
N ARG A 118 -19.51 -25.92 -7.63
CA ARG A 118 -19.60 -26.41 -8.99
C ARG A 118 -18.98 -27.81 -9.05
N GLU A 119 -19.80 -28.81 -9.28
CA GLU A 119 -19.40 -30.20 -9.33
C GLU A 119 -18.67 -30.53 -10.64
N VAL A 120 -17.65 -31.38 -10.54
CA VAL A 120 -17.02 -32.09 -11.66
C VAL A 120 -17.36 -33.56 -11.49
N LYS A 121 -17.97 -34.16 -12.51
CA LYS A 121 -18.45 -35.54 -12.48
C LYS A 121 -17.67 -36.44 -13.44
N VAL A 122 -17.56 -37.71 -13.07
CA VAL A 122 -17.13 -38.80 -13.95
C VAL A 122 -18.26 -39.82 -13.95
N GLY A 123 -19.02 -39.88 -15.05
CA GLY A 123 -20.33 -40.55 -15.04
C GLY A 123 -21.29 -39.82 -14.10
N ASP A 124 -21.88 -40.55 -13.16
CA ASP A 124 -22.81 -40.00 -12.17
C ASP A 124 -22.12 -39.52 -10.87
N ASP A 125 -20.87 -39.93 -10.65
CA ASP A 125 -20.13 -39.64 -9.41
C ASP A 125 -19.47 -38.26 -9.43
N VAL A 126 -19.63 -37.51 -8.34
CA VAL A 126 -18.95 -36.23 -8.10
C VAL A 126 -17.54 -36.50 -7.60
N VAL A 127 -16.53 -36.17 -8.42
CA VAL A 127 -15.11 -36.41 -8.10
C VAL A 127 -14.41 -35.18 -7.53
N ALA A 128 -14.97 -33.99 -7.75
CA ALA A 128 -14.48 -32.75 -7.19
C ALA A 128 -15.57 -31.67 -7.19
N SER A 129 -15.41 -30.70 -6.30
CA SER A 129 -16.26 -29.52 -6.19
C SER A 129 -15.38 -28.28 -6.16
N TYR A 130 -15.85 -27.20 -6.79
CA TYR A 130 -15.08 -25.97 -6.94
C TYR A 130 -15.90 -24.75 -6.55
N LEU A 131 -15.23 -23.69 -6.09
CA LEU A 131 -15.83 -22.36 -6.11
C LEU A 131 -16.14 -21.95 -7.56
N THR A 132 -17.17 -21.13 -7.71
CA THR A 132 -17.50 -20.53 -9.00
C THR A 132 -16.79 -19.19 -9.13
N TYR A 133 -16.08 -19.01 -10.24
CA TYR A 133 -15.35 -17.79 -10.55
C TYR A 133 -15.76 -17.26 -11.93
N ALA A 134 -15.90 -15.95 -12.04
CA ALA A 134 -16.16 -15.27 -13.30
C ALA A 134 -15.37 -13.96 -13.40
N ARG A 135 -14.83 -13.70 -14.59
CA ARG A 135 -14.26 -12.41 -14.99
C ARG A 135 -14.43 -12.25 -16.50
N ALA A 136 -15.14 -11.23 -16.94
CA ALA A 136 -15.52 -11.02 -18.34
C ALA A 136 -14.40 -10.49 -19.26
N SER A 137 -13.18 -10.33 -18.75
CA SER A 137 -12.00 -9.87 -19.49
C SER A 137 -10.77 -10.71 -19.15
N GLY A 138 -9.74 -10.67 -20.00
CA GLY A 138 -8.40 -11.08 -19.57
C GLY A 138 -7.83 -10.12 -18.51
N ALA A 139 -6.78 -10.54 -17.82
CA ALA A 139 -6.10 -9.72 -16.82
C ALA A 139 -4.63 -10.14 -16.66
N THR A 140 -3.78 -9.24 -16.17
CA THR A 140 -2.41 -9.59 -15.77
C THR A 140 -2.33 -9.90 -14.28
N TYR A 141 -1.25 -10.53 -13.85
CA TYR A 141 -0.89 -10.74 -12.44
C TYR A 141 0.60 -11.06 -12.33
N THR A 142 1.08 -11.20 -11.09
CA THR A 142 2.42 -11.67 -10.79
C THR A 142 2.38 -13.16 -10.46
N GLY A 143 3.02 -13.97 -11.29
CA GLY A 143 3.15 -15.40 -11.06
C GLY A 143 3.83 -15.72 -9.72
N LYS A 144 3.72 -16.97 -9.27
CA LYS A 144 4.39 -17.42 -8.03
C LYS A 144 5.93 -17.38 -8.13
N ASP A 145 6.44 -17.38 -9.36
CA ASP A 145 7.84 -17.16 -9.72
C ASP A 145 8.27 -15.69 -9.66
N GLY A 146 7.33 -14.76 -9.41
CA GLY A 146 7.58 -13.32 -9.38
C GLY A 146 7.58 -12.67 -10.76
N LEU A 147 7.26 -13.40 -11.82
CA LEU A 147 7.24 -12.89 -13.20
C LEU A 147 5.83 -12.43 -13.62
N PRO A 148 5.72 -11.46 -14.55
CA PRO A 148 4.42 -11.07 -15.09
C PRO A 148 3.76 -12.22 -15.86
N ALA A 149 2.48 -12.45 -15.59
CA ALA A 149 1.65 -13.47 -16.23
C ALA A 149 0.32 -12.89 -16.73
N ASN A 150 -0.30 -13.59 -17.67
CA ASN A 150 -1.63 -13.26 -18.21
C ASN A 150 -2.60 -14.37 -17.84
N ALA A 151 -3.81 -13.98 -17.45
CA ALA A 151 -4.93 -14.87 -17.21
C ALA A 151 -6.03 -14.58 -18.23
N ALA A 152 -6.56 -15.63 -18.84
CA ALA A 152 -7.65 -15.58 -19.80
C ALA A 152 -8.98 -15.15 -19.14
N VAL A 153 -10.02 -14.97 -19.95
CA VAL A 153 -11.39 -14.76 -19.46
C VAL A 153 -11.79 -15.94 -18.57
N ASN A 154 -12.40 -15.65 -17.42
CA ASN A 154 -12.77 -16.64 -16.39
C ASN A 154 -11.61 -17.47 -15.79
N GLU A 155 -10.35 -17.06 -15.99
CA GLU A 155 -9.20 -17.70 -15.36
C GLU A 155 -8.84 -17.00 -14.03
N PRO A 156 -8.93 -17.70 -12.89
CA PRO A 156 -8.54 -17.15 -11.59
C PRO A 156 -7.03 -16.89 -11.52
N ARG A 157 -6.61 -15.88 -10.74
CA ARG A 157 -5.22 -15.44 -10.65
C ARG A 157 -4.64 -15.84 -9.30
N PHE A 158 -3.68 -16.76 -9.29
CA PHE A 158 -3.02 -17.23 -8.07
C PHE A 158 -1.60 -16.69 -7.98
N GLU A 159 -1.37 -15.81 -7.01
CA GLU A 159 -0.05 -15.26 -6.71
C GLU A 159 0.58 -15.95 -5.49
N ARG A 160 1.79 -15.55 -5.12
CA ARG A 160 2.44 -16.04 -3.89
C ARG A 160 1.66 -15.72 -2.61
N ALA A 161 0.74 -14.75 -2.66
CA ALA A 161 -0.14 -14.40 -1.54
C ALA A 161 -1.50 -15.13 -1.55
N GLY A 162 -1.83 -15.92 -2.59
CA GLY A 162 -3.11 -16.62 -2.70
C GLY A 162 -3.92 -16.21 -3.93
N LEU A 163 -5.23 -16.42 -3.88
CA LEU A 163 -6.15 -16.00 -4.93
C LEU A 163 -6.31 -14.48 -4.90
N LEU A 164 -5.88 -13.82 -5.96
CA LEU A 164 -6.06 -12.39 -6.18
C LEU A 164 -7.50 -12.10 -6.63
N LEU A 165 -8.16 -11.18 -5.93
CA LEU A 165 -9.48 -10.65 -6.28
C LEU A 165 -9.44 -9.14 -6.36
N GLU A 166 -9.86 -8.60 -7.50
CA GLU A 166 -9.87 -7.18 -7.78
C GLU A 166 -11.18 -6.77 -8.44
N GLY A 167 -11.72 -5.63 -8.02
CA GLY A 167 -12.88 -5.00 -8.61
C GLY A 167 -12.64 -4.48 -10.01
N LYS A 168 -13.71 -4.04 -10.66
CA LYS A 168 -13.64 -3.39 -11.97
C LYS A 168 -12.75 -2.15 -11.90
N LYS A 169 -11.78 -2.05 -12.81
CA LYS A 169 -10.93 -0.87 -12.94
C LYS A 169 -10.65 -0.52 -14.39
N THR A 170 -10.41 0.75 -14.65
CA THR A 170 -10.10 1.28 -15.98
C THR A 170 -8.76 1.97 -15.93
N ASN A 171 -7.83 1.56 -16.78
CA ASN A 171 -6.61 2.32 -17.02
C ASN A 171 -6.93 3.43 -18.03
N LEU A 172 -6.83 4.67 -17.57
CA LEU A 172 -7.21 5.88 -18.29
C LEU A 172 -6.11 6.37 -19.23
N VAL A 173 -4.85 5.98 -19.00
CA VAL A 173 -3.73 6.34 -19.88
C VAL A 173 -3.55 5.32 -20.97
N TYR A 174 -3.19 5.79 -22.16
CA TYR A 174 -2.93 4.94 -23.31
C TYR A 174 -2.05 5.65 -24.35
N PRO A 175 -1.15 4.92 -25.03
CA PRO A 175 -0.75 3.55 -24.71
C PRO A 175 0.08 3.49 -23.42
N ALA A 176 -0.24 2.58 -22.50
CA ALA A 176 0.39 2.48 -21.17
C ALA A 176 1.84 1.99 -21.19
N SER A 177 2.22 1.27 -22.25
CA SER A 177 3.53 0.62 -22.39
C SER A 177 4.45 1.30 -23.40
N ASP A 178 3.97 2.28 -24.15
CA ASP A 178 4.74 2.93 -25.22
C ASP A 178 4.65 4.46 -25.14
N LEU A 179 5.53 5.03 -24.32
CA LEU A 179 5.64 6.47 -24.12
C LEU A 179 6.14 7.21 -25.38
N THR A 180 6.67 6.52 -26.40
CA THR A 180 7.03 7.19 -27.67
C THR A 180 5.80 7.78 -28.37
N ARG A 181 4.62 7.24 -28.07
CA ARG A 181 3.33 7.68 -28.62
C ARG A 181 2.64 8.75 -27.76
N TRP A 182 3.24 9.09 -26.61
CA TRP A 182 2.83 10.22 -25.79
C TRP A 182 3.36 11.52 -26.42
N ALA A 183 2.79 12.67 -26.06
CA ALA A 183 3.33 13.95 -26.50
C ALA A 183 4.56 14.28 -25.65
N SER A 184 5.74 14.28 -26.27
CA SER A 184 6.91 14.93 -25.67
C SER A 184 6.66 16.43 -25.63
N HIS A 185 6.69 17.05 -24.45
CA HIS A 185 6.98 18.48 -24.42
C HIS A 185 8.47 18.64 -24.81
N ALA A 186 8.82 19.66 -25.61
CA ALA A 186 10.18 19.85 -26.12
C ALA A 186 11.24 19.71 -25.00
N GLY A 187 12.12 18.71 -25.09
CA GLY A 187 13.17 18.51 -24.09
C GLY A 187 13.41 17.06 -23.60
N TYR A 188 12.71 16.05 -24.13
CA TYR A 188 13.03 14.64 -23.87
C TYR A 188 13.16 13.84 -25.18
N ASP A 189 14.20 13.02 -25.24
CA ASP A 189 14.32 11.92 -26.17
C ASP A 189 13.64 10.68 -25.55
N VAL A 190 12.64 10.14 -26.26
CA VAL A 190 11.89 8.95 -25.83
C VAL A 190 12.11 7.87 -26.86
N THR A 191 12.68 6.74 -26.43
CA THR A 191 12.98 5.60 -27.29
C THR A 191 12.42 4.33 -26.69
N TYR A 192 11.87 3.44 -27.52
CA TYR A 192 11.43 2.12 -27.07
C TYR A 192 12.59 1.13 -27.12
N ASP A 193 12.86 0.47 -26.00
CA ASP A 193 13.85 -0.59 -25.91
C ASP A 193 13.14 -1.95 -25.84
N ASN A 194 13.36 -2.78 -26.87
CA ASN A 194 12.76 -4.11 -26.98
C ASN A 194 13.28 -5.11 -25.95
N ALA A 195 14.55 -4.99 -25.54
CA ALA A 195 15.13 -5.89 -24.54
C ALA A 195 14.54 -5.59 -23.15
N GLU A 196 14.36 -4.32 -22.83
CA GLU A 196 13.75 -3.88 -21.57
C GLU A 196 12.21 -3.94 -21.59
N ARG A 197 11.63 -4.01 -22.79
CA ARG A 197 10.18 -3.87 -23.05
C ARG A 197 9.63 -2.61 -22.37
N ALA A 198 10.38 -1.52 -22.50
CA ALA A 198 10.15 -0.26 -21.79
C ALA A 198 10.61 0.92 -22.65
N CYS A 199 10.09 2.10 -22.35
CA CYS A 199 10.60 3.33 -22.96
C CYS A 199 11.73 3.91 -22.12
N LYS A 200 12.86 4.21 -22.74
CA LYS A 200 13.89 5.06 -22.15
C LYS A 200 13.52 6.52 -22.37
N ILE A 201 13.42 7.28 -21.28
CA ILE A 201 13.25 8.73 -21.30
C ILE A 201 14.59 9.38 -20.94
N VAL A 202 15.08 10.29 -21.77
CA VAL A 202 16.36 11.01 -21.59
C VAL A 202 16.10 12.50 -21.80
N PRO A 203 16.32 13.37 -20.80
CA PRO A 203 16.23 14.81 -20.97
C PRO A 203 17.32 15.32 -21.93
N ALA A 204 16.92 16.08 -22.96
CA ALA A 204 17.80 16.60 -23.99
C ALA A 204 18.64 17.80 -23.48
N PRO A 205 19.89 17.99 -23.94
CA PRO A 205 20.72 19.13 -23.54
C PRO A 205 20.13 20.49 -23.96
N GLY A 206 20.24 21.51 -23.09
CA GLY A 206 20.18 22.91 -23.52
C GLY A 206 18.83 23.65 -23.53
N GLY A 207 17.88 23.39 -22.62
CA GLY A 207 16.69 24.23 -22.48
C GLY A 207 15.69 23.72 -21.45
N ALA A 208 14.85 24.62 -20.93
CA ALA A 208 14.02 24.41 -19.74
C ALA A 208 13.29 23.04 -19.72
N PRO A 209 13.28 22.38 -18.56
CA PRO A 209 12.89 20.99 -18.44
C PRO A 209 11.41 20.71 -18.75
N LYS A 210 11.09 19.59 -19.41
CA LYS A 210 9.69 19.21 -19.67
C LYS A 210 9.44 17.70 -19.65
N ALA A 211 8.51 17.21 -18.86
CA ALA A 211 8.16 15.79 -18.79
C ALA A 211 7.60 15.20 -20.11
N VAL A 212 7.55 13.86 -20.19
CA VAL A 212 6.74 13.15 -21.19
C VAL A 212 5.27 13.24 -20.78
N VAL A 213 4.41 13.69 -21.68
CA VAL A 213 3.01 14.03 -21.37
C VAL A 213 2.06 13.16 -22.17
N CYS A 214 1.08 12.55 -21.50
CA CYS A 214 0.05 11.78 -22.19
C CYS A 214 -0.63 12.68 -23.24
N LYS A 215 -0.58 12.26 -24.51
CA LYS A 215 -0.87 13.09 -25.71
C LYS A 215 -2.30 13.66 -25.77
N ARG A 216 -3.21 13.10 -24.99
CA ARG A 216 -4.63 13.43 -25.04
C ARG A 216 -4.94 14.58 -24.10
N GLY A 217 -5.47 15.68 -24.65
CA GLY A 217 -6.22 16.63 -23.84
C GLY A 217 -7.31 15.87 -23.09
N ALA A 218 -7.23 15.89 -21.76
CA ALA A 218 -8.15 15.24 -20.83
C ALA A 218 -8.15 13.71 -20.73
N VAL A 219 -7.15 13.19 -20.01
CA VAL A 219 -7.09 11.84 -19.44
C VAL A 219 -8.20 11.63 -18.38
N PHE A 220 -8.47 12.65 -17.56
CA PHE A 220 -9.43 12.56 -16.47
C PHE A 220 -10.83 13.03 -16.90
N PRO A 221 -11.93 12.31 -16.58
CA PRO A 221 -13.29 12.79 -16.84
C PRO A 221 -13.60 14.04 -16.03
N VAL A 222 -14.39 14.98 -16.56
CA VAL A 222 -14.96 16.08 -15.74
C VAL A 222 -15.92 15.47 -14.72
N SER A 223 -15.84 15.90 -13.47
CA SER A 223 -16.77 15.48 -12.42
C SER A 223 -17.05 16.62 -11.45
N THR A 224 -18.30 16.73 -11.02
CA THR A 224 -18.74 17.65 -9.97
C THR A 224 -18.51 17.11 -8.55
N ALA A 225 -17.99 15.89 -8.41
CA ALA A 225 -17.74 15.26 -7.11
C ALA A 225 -16.53 15.91 -6.41
N SER A 226 -16.71 16.26 -5.13
CA SER A 226 -15.73 17.02 -4.34
C SER A 226 -14.48 16.24 -3.92
N GLN A 227 -14.44 14.91 -4.11
CA GLN A 227 -13.33 14.03 -3.75
C GLN A 227 -13.28 12.79 -4.66
N ARG A 228 -12.36 12.78 -5.63
CA ARG A 228 -12.09 11.60 -6.47
C ARG A 228 -10.67 11.11 -6.21
N PRO A 229 -10.50 9.88 -5.68
CA PRO A 229 -9.17 9.33 -5.56
C PRO A 229 -8.65 8.93 -6.94
N ILE A 230 -7.40 9.30 -7.24
CA ILE A 230 -6.71 8.90 -8.46
C ILE A 230 -5.36 8.32 -8.06
N ALA A 231 -5.04 7.15 -8.60
CA ALA A 231 -3.77 6.49 -8.46
C ALA A 231 -3.04 6.48 -9.80
N ILE A 232 -1.75 6.85 -9.78
CA ILE A 232 -0.83 6.64 -10.90
C ILE A 232 0.24 5.66 -10.44
N THR A 233 0.39 4.57 -11.17
CA THR A 233 1.50 3.63 -11.02
C THR A 233 2.41 3.66 -12.21
N VAL A 234 3.71 3.60 -11.93
CA VAL A 234 4.76 3.44 -12.92
C VAL A 234 5.76 2.39 -12.44
N GLU A 235 6.35 1.67 -13.39
CA GLU A 235 7.58 0.94 -13.15
C GLU A 235 8.74 1.68 -13.77
N VAL A 236 9.75 1.94 -12.95
CA VAL A 236 10.92 2.69 -13.36
C VAL A 236 12.22 1.96 -13.05
N LYS A 237 13.19 2.08 -13.95
CA LYS A 237 14.56 1.64 -13.71
C LYS A 237 15.52 2.79 -13.99
N PRO A 238 16.37 3.18 -13.03
CA PRO A 238 17.28 4.31 -13.17
C PRO A 238 18.31 4.10 -14.27
N VAL A 239 18.63 5.16 -15.01
CA VAL A 239 19.79 5.24 -15.91
C VAL A 239 20.59 6.48 -15.54
N GLY A 240 21.26 6.45 -14.40
CA GLY A 240 22.04 7.57 -13.86
C GLY A 240 21.22 8.66 -13.16
N PHE A 241 19.89 8.62 -13.23
CA PHE A 241 18.98 9.39 -12.38
C PHE A 241 18.35 8.52 -11.29
N ASP A 242 18.12 9.10 -10.13
CA ASP A 242 17.61 8.45 -8.92
C ASP A 242 16.23 8.98 -8.48
N MET A 243 15.66 9.96 -9.18
CA MET A 243 14.32 10.48 -8.93
C MET A 243 13.40 10.27 -10.15
N VAL A 244 12.20 9.75 -9.91
CA VAL A 244 11.08 9.80 -10.87
C VAL A 244 10.16 10.96 -10.51
N VAL A 245 9.67 11.68 -11.51
CA VAL A 245 8.64 12.72 -11.34
C VAL A 245 7.33 12.22 -11.93
N ILE A 246 6.28 12.20 -11.11
CA ILE A 246 4.92 11.77 -11.50
C ILE A 246 3.99 12.96 -11.31
N GLY A 247 3.30 13.39 -12.36
CA GLY A 247 2.45 14.59 -12.29
C GLY A 247 1.02 14.44 -12.80
N PHE A 248 0.14 15.26 -12.21
CA PHE A 248 -1.30 15.37 -12.40
C PHE A 248 -1.66 16.79 -12.86
N ILE A 249 -1.52 17.10 -14.15
CA ILE A 249 -1.81 18.45 -14.64
C ILE A 249 -3.33 18.72 -14.52
N GLY A 250 -3.71 19.94 -14.08
CA GLY A 250 -5.09 20.45 -14.14
C GLY A 250 -5.89 20.54 -12.83
N THR A 251 -5.24 20.57 -11.66
CA THR A 251 -5.94 20.65 -10.34
C THR A 251 -6.02 22.08 -9.78
N ASP A 252 -6.95 22.30 -8.85
CA ASP A 252 -7.45 23.64 -8.41
C ASP A 252 -6.57 24.29 -7.33
N GLU A 253 -5.53 23.60 -6.92
CA GLU A 253 -4.51 24.17 -6.06
C GLU A 253 -3.63 25.06 -6.96
N ALA A 254 -3.66 26.36 -6.71
CA ALA A 254 -3.21 27.44 -7.59
C ALA A 254 -1.70 27.44 -7.93
N SER A 255 -1.20 26.38 -8.56
CA SER A 255 0.14 26.34 -9.13
C SER A 255 0.15 25.51 -10.44
N PRO A 256 0.88 25.94 -11.49
CA PRO A 256 1.13 25.15 -12.69
C PRO A 256 1.91 23.82 -12.46
N ASP A 257 2.15 23.41 -11.21
CA ASP A 257 3.22 22.50 -10.81
C ASP A 257 2.76 21.21 -10.06
N ASN A 258 1.73 20.51 -10.54
CA ASN A 258 1.15 19.36 -9.84
C ASN A 258 1.95 18.05 -9.99
N GLY A 259 3.15 17.97 -9.44
CA GLY A 259 4.00 16.78 -9.49
C GLY A 259 4.51 16.33 -8.13
N ILE A 260 4.91 15.07 -8.05
CA ILE A 260 5.69 14.50 -6.95
C ILE A 260 6.99 13.90 -7.49
N GLY A 261 8.11 14.31 -6.90
CA GLY A 261 9.41 13.69 -7.07
C GLY A 261 9.60 12.59 -6.02
N VAL A 262 9.83 11.37 -6.50
CA VAL A 262 10.00 10.18 -5.66
C VAL A 262 11.38 9.60 -5.92
N ASP A 263 12.15 9.42 -4.85
CA ASP A 263 13.42 8.70 -4.89
C ASP A 263 13.11 7.24 -5.28
N VAL A 264 13.71 6.78 -6.39
CA VAL A 264 13.45 5.46 -6.94
C VAL A 264 14.08 4.33 -6.14
N HIS A 265 14.92 4.61 -5.14
CA HIS A 265 15.64 3.69 -4.24
C HIS A 265 15.05 3.63 -2.83
N SER A 266 14.73 4.76 -2.24
CA SER A 266 14.11 4.79 -0.90
C SER A 266 12.58 4.83 -0.96
N GLY A 267 12.00 5.29 -2.07
CA GLY A 267 10.58 5.62 -2.13
C GLY A 267 10.24 6.91 -1.37
N ALA A 268 11.24 7.59 -0.81
CA ALA A 268 11.05 8.83 -0.09
C ALA A 268 10.53 9.91 -1.05
N ILE A 269 9.66 10.74 -0.51
CA ILE A 269 9.24 11.95 -1.18
C ILE A 269 10.42 12.91 -1.12
N VAL A 270 11.07 13.11 -2.27
CA VAL A 270 12.15 14.10 -2.42
C VAL A 270 11.53 15.49 -2.37
N LYS A 271 10.41 15.66 -3.08
CA LYS A 271 9.59 16.87 -3.06
C LYS A 271 8.19 16.54 -3.59
N ALA A 272 7.16 17.04 -2.92
CA ALA A 272 5.79 16.96 -3.39
C ALA A 272 5.20 18.37 -3.45
N ASN A 273 4.46 18.66 -4.51
CA ASN A 273 3.46 19.70 -4.45
C ASN A 273 2.12 19.07 -4.04
N HIS A 274 1.39 19.77 -3.17
CA HIS A 274 0.00 19.48 -2.82
C HIS A 274 -0.18 18.20 -1.97
N SER A 275 -1.43 17.77 -1.77
CA SER A 275 -1.81 16.59 -0.96
C SER A 275 -1.45 15.23 -1.59
N LEU A 276 -0.46 15.18 -2.50
CA LEU A 276 0.00 13.95 -3.16
C LEU A 276 0.75 13.06 -2.17
N LYS A 277 0.51 11.75 -2.23
CA LYS A 277 1.16 10.77 -1.37
C LYS A 277 1.79 9.67 -2.20
N VAL A 278 3.00 9.26 -1.84
CA VAL A 278 3.53 7.97 -2.25
C VAL A 278 2.77 6.92 -1.46
N ASN A 279 2.04 6.08 -2.19
CA ASN A 279 1.20 5.06 -1.60
C ASN A 279 1.95 3.75 -1.37
N LYS A 280 2.67 3.31 -2.41
CA LYS A 280 3.34 2.02 -2.42
C LYS A 280 4.59 2.08 -3.26
N VAL A 281 5.66 1.48 -2.74
CA VAL A 281 6.93 1.31 -3.44
C VAL A 281 7.34 -0.15 -3.34
N VAL A 282 7.45 -0.81 -4.48
CA VAL A 282 7.78 -2.24 -4.55
C VAL A 282 9.02 -2.42 -5.41
N ARG A 283 10.05 -3.06 -4.86
CA ARG A 283 11.22 -3.49 -5.61
C ARG A 283 10.84 -4.68 -6.48
N LEU A 284 11.13 -4.58 -7.77
CA LEU A 284 10.90 -5.65 -8.73
C LEU A 284 12.24 -6.28 -9.14
N PRO A 285 12.21 -7.52 -9.67
CA PRO A 285 13.37 -8.11 -10.32
C PRO A 285 13.92 -7.21 -11.45
N ASN A 286 15.18 -7.44 -11.83
CA ASN A 286 15.86 -6.76 -12.95
C ASN A 286 16.06 -5.23 -12.77
N GLY A 287 16.06 -4.76 -11.52
CA GLY A 287 16.39 -3.37 -11.17
C GLY A 287 15.25 -2.37 -11.31
N TYR A 288 14.02 -2.83 -11.59
CA TYR A 288 12.84 -1.97 -11.62
C TYR A 288 12.27 -1.71 -10.23
N THR A 289 11.65 -0.55 -10.07
CA THR A 289 10.85 -0.18 -8.90
C THR A 289 9.45 0.19 -9.37
N ARG A 290 8.42 -0.43 -8.80
CA ARG A 290 7.03 -0.01 -9.00
C ARG A 290 6.68 1.03 -7.95
N ILE A 291 6.29 2.22 -8.40
CA ILE A 291 5.91 3.34 -7.54
C ILE A 291 4.46 3.69 -7.83
N THR A 292 3.67 3.80 -6.77
CA THR A 292 2.27 4.21 -6.83
C THR A 292 2.10 5.52 -6.09
N VAL A 293 1.60 6.54 -6.77
CA VAL A 293 1.28 7.85 -6.22
C VAL A 293 -0.21 8.05 -6.26
N VAL A 294 -0.76 8.61 -5.19
CA VAL A 294 -2.20 8.80 -5.04
C VAL A 294 -2.53 10.22 -4.63
N THR A 295 -3.65 10.72 -5.12
CA THR A 295 -4.36 11.87 -4.57
C THR A 295 -5.74 11.42 -4.14
N LEU A 296 -6.19 11.79 -2.94
CA LEU A 296 -7.52 11.41 -2.42
C LEU A 296 -8.61 12.42 -2.79
N ASN A 297 -8.20 13.64 -3.15
CA ASN A 297 -9.08 14.79 -3.30
C ASN A 297 -8.84 15.46 -4.65
N TYR A 298 -8.69 14.69 -5.73
CA TYR A 298 -8.58 15.30 -7.05
C TYR A 298 -9.82 16.17 -7.31
N LYS A 299 -9.60 17.48 -7.50
CA LYS A 299 -10.59 18.49 -7.87
C LYS A 299 -10.18 19.06 -9.22
N ASP A 300 -11.09 18.98 -10.18
CA ASP A 300 -10.90 19.50 -11.54
C ASP A 300 -10.96 21.03 -11.53
N ALA A 301 -9.94 21.68 -12.08
CA ALA A 301 -9.80 23.13 -12.01
C ALA A 301 -10.01 23.87 -13.31
N ARG A 302 -9.74 23.18 -14.42
CA ARG A 302 -9.62 23.82 -15.73
C ARG A 302 -9.96 22.79 -16.79
N ASP A 303 -11.01 23.07 -17.56
CA ASP A 303 -11.53 22.21 -18.64
C ASP A 303 -10.46 21.71 -19.63
N THR A 304 -9.29 22.35 -19.71
CA THR A 304 -8.32 22.23 -20.81
C THR A 304 -7.04 21.43 -20.53
N HIS A 305 -6.62 21.16 -19.28
CA HIS A 305 -5.29 20.57 -19.01
C HIS A 305 -5.30 19.39 -18.04
N ARG A 306 -6.03 18.31 -18.36
CA ARG A 306 -6.19 17.11 -17.50
C ARG A 306 -5.23 15.97 -17.93
N ASN A 307 -3.93 16.10 -17.68
CA ASN A 307 -2.91 15.20 -18.24
C ASN A 307 -2.08 14.46 -17.17
N VAL A 308 -1.64 13.25 -17.50
CA VAL A 308 -0.62 12.50 -16.77
C VAL A 308 0.75 12.80 -17.35
N VAL A 309 1.74 13.03 -16.50
CA VAL A 309 3.12 13.25 -16.93
C VAL A 309 4.14 12.42 -16.17
N ILE A 310 5.18 11.99 -16.88
CA ILE A 310 6.31 11.27 -16.32
C ILE A 310 7.61 12.00 -16.67
N GLY A 311 8.44 12.29 -15.67
CA GLY A 311 9.80 12.81 -15.84
C GLY A 311 10.78 12.07 -14.95
N CYS A 312 12.06 12.46 -15.03
CA CYS A 312 13.12 11.94 -14.17
C CYS A 312 14.10 13.05 -13.77
N GLY A 313 14.91 12.83 -12.74
CA GLY A 313 15.91 13.81 -12.30
C GLY A 313 16.83 13.27 -11.20
N ASP A 314 17.60 14.18 -10.61
CA ASP A 314 18.54 13.89 -9.52
C ASP A 314 17.94 14.34 -8.18
N THR A 315 18.02 13.51 -7.16
CA THR A 315 17.50 13.80 -5.80
C THR A 315 18.20 15.00 -5.15
N THR A 316 19.43 15.33 -5.57
CA THR A 316 20.25 16.38 -4.95
C THR A 316 19.97 17.80 -5.47
N LEU A 317 19.20 17.92 -6.56
CA LEU A 317 19.00 19.19 -7.25
C LEU A 317 17.61 19.77 -6.95
N PRO A 318 17.45 21.10 -6.86
CA PRO A 318 16.18 21.72 -6.47
C PRO A 318 15.10 21.42 -7.52
N TYR A 319 13.98 20.80 -7.08
CA TYR A 319 12.79 20.64 -7.91
C TYR A 319 12.28 22.01 -8.37
N ALA A 320 12.46 22.30 -9.66
CA ALA A 320 11.54 23.12 -10.43
C ALA A 320 10.59 22.15 -11.14
N ALA A 321 9.30 22.46 -11.19
CA ALA A 321 8.31 21.56 -11.75
C ALA A 321 8.72 21.02 -13.12
N PHE A 322 8.57 19.72 -13.30
CA PHE A 322 8.91 19.00 -14.54
C PHE A 322 10.41 18.89 -14.87
N SER A 323 11.32 19.14 -13.91
CA SER A 323 12.79 19.16 -14.13
C SER A 323 13.60 17.90 -13.88
N ALA A 324 14.35 17.51 -14.92
CA ALA A 324 15.70 17.00 -14.77
C ALA A 324 16.67 18.21 -14.71
N PRO A 325 17.18 18.57 -13.53
CA PRO A 325 18.11 19.70 -13.41
C PRO A 325 19.52 19.42 -13.96
N SER A 326 19.82 18.21 -14.46
CA SER A 326 21.04 17.87 -15.20
C SER A 326 20.72 17.17 -16.53
N ALA A 327 20.22 17.92 -17.50
CA ALA A 327 20.00 17.42 -18.85
C ALA A 327 21.33 17.30 -19.61
N ASP A 328 22.07 16.22 -19.37
CA ASP A 328 23.33 15.90 -20.04
C ASP A 328 23.13 15.12 -21.36
N GLY A 329 21.88 14.78 -21.70
CA GLY A 329 21.54 14.00 -22.89
C GLY A 329 21.89 12.51 -22.81
N THR A 330 22.28 12.02 -21.63
CA THR A 330 22.74 10.63 -21.43
C THR A 330 22.02 9.93 -20.28
N LYS A 331 21.86 10.63 -19.15
CA LYS A 331 21.11 10.16 -17.99
C LYS A 331 19.62 10.17 -18.28
N GLY A 332 18.91 9.23 -17.68
CA GLY A 332 17.51 9.01 -17.96
C GLY A 332 16.90 7.96 -17.05
N MET A 333 15.80 7.40 -17.51
CA MET A 333 15.09 6.35 -16.81
C MET A 333 14.37 5.45 -17.83
N TYR A 334 14.36 4.14 -17.58
CA TYR A 334 13.39 3.28 -18.27
C TYR A 334 12.06 3.36 -17.54
N VAL A 335 10.98 3.51 -18.29
CA VAL A 335 9.61 3.63 -17.80
C VAL A 335 8.73 2.63 -18.53
N ARG A 336 7.91 1.89 -17.79
CA ARG A 336 6.90 0.98 -18.33
C ARG A 336 5.71 0.85 -17.38
N PHE A 337 4.65 0.20 -17.87
CA PHE A 337 3.43 -0.09 -17.11
C PHE A 337 2.85 1.16 -16.42
N VAL A 338 2.73 2.24 -17.20
CA VAL A 338 2.09 3.45 -16.69
C VAL A 338 0.59 3.18 -16.61
N GLN A 339 0.05 3.21 -15.40
CA GLN A 339 -1.36 2.94 -15.13
C GLN A 339 -1.95 4.09 -14.34
N CYS A 340 -3.09 4.59 -14.80
CA CYS A 340 -3.83 5.65 -14.15
C CYS A 340 -5.26 5.21 -13.92
N GLU A 341 -5.68 5.11 -12.67
CA GLU A 341 -6.98 4.57 -12.28
C GLU A 341 -7.69 5.56 -11.36
N GLU A 342 -9.00 5.72 -11.53
CA GLU A 342 -9.85 6.38 -10.54
C GLU A 342 -10.06 5.44 -9.36
N ALA A 343 -9.02 5.34 -8.56
CA ALA A 343 -8.93 4.43 -7.45
C ALA A 343 -8.03 5.02 -6.38
N ARG A 344 -8.23 4.51 -5.17
CA ARG A 344 -7.33 4.78 -4.07
C ARG A 344 -5.99 4.10 -4.35
N GLN A 345 -6.00 2.85 -4.76
CA GLN A 345 -4.79 2.07 -5.05
C GLN A 345 -4.78 1.57 -6.50
N SER A 346 -3.63 1.07 -6.92
CA SER A 346 -3.49 0.50 -8.24
C SER A 346 -3.83 -0.98 -8.25
N SER A 347 -4.54 -1.40 -9.29
CA SER A 347 -4.79 -2.81 -9.54
C SER A 347 -3.66 -3.45 -10.36
N SER A 348 -3.79 -4.74 -10.66
CA SER A 348 -2.93 -5.41 -11.62
C SER A 348 -2.89 -4.64 -12.95
N ASN A 349 -1.76 -4.71 -13.65
CA ASN A 349 -1.58 -3.93 -14.86
C ASN A 349 -2.68 -4.24 -15.90
N ILE A 350 -3.29 -3.19 -16.43
CA ILE A 350 -4.32 -3.21 -17.47
C ILE A 350 -3.64 -2.62 -18.72
N PRO A 351 -3.17 -3.46 -19.65
CA PRO A 351 -2.56 -2.99 -20.87
C PRO A 351 -3.54 -2.14 -21.68
N THR A 352 -3.05 -1.02 -22.20
CA THR A 352 -3.79 -0.14 -23.07
C THR A 352 -2.95 0.18 -24.30
N ASP A 353 -3.64 0.38 -25.42
CA ASP A 353 -3.00 0.71 -26.70
C ASP A 353 -3.60 2.01 -27.26
N ASP A 354 -4.63 1.93 -28.09
CA ASP A 354 -5.26 3.12 -28.71
C ASP A 354 -6.36 3.78 -27.87
N ARG A 355 -6.76 3.15 -26.76
CA ARG A 355 -7.84 3.63 -25.90
C ARG A 355 -7.68 3.13 -24.48
N ALA A 356 -8.36 3.80 -23.56
CA ALA A 356 -8.57 3.32 -22.20
C ALA A 356 -9.23 1.93 -22.22
N VAL A 357 -8.76 1.05 -21.34
CA VAL A 357 -9.23 -0.33 -21.24
C VAL A 357 -9.75 -0.57 -19.82
N THR A 358 -10.89 -1.24 -19.72
CA THR A 358 -11.49 -1.65 -18.46
C THR A 358 -11.28 -3.13 -18.24
N ARG A 359 -10.64 -3.50 -17.12
CA ARG A 359 -10.62 -4.86 -16.61
C ARG A 359 -11.91 -5.12 -15.84
N ALA A 360 -12.55 -6.25 -16.13
CA ALA A 360 -13.73 -6.70 -15.40
C ALA A 360 -13.37 -7.15 -13.97
N ASP A 361 -14.37 -7.07 -13.12
CA ASP A 361 -14.39 -7.49 -11.72
C ASP A 361 -14.20 -9.00 -11.59
N ASP A 362 -13.42 -9.41 -10.58
CA ASP A 362 -13.30 -10.79 -10.15
C ASP A 362 -14.49 -11.17 -9.26
N VAL A 363 -15.37 -12.04 -9.76
CA VAL A 363 -16.54 -12.50 -9.02
C VAL A 363 -16.30 -13.95 -8.57
N LEU A 364 -16.03 -14.13 -7.28
CA LEU A 364 -15.90 -15.45 -6.65
C LEU A 364 -17.13 -15.74 -5.80
N SER A 365 -17.69 -16.94 -5.90
CA SER A 365 -18.91 -17.29 -5.19
C SER A 365 -19.03 -18.75 -4.77
N LEU A 366 -19.86 -18.98 -3.75
CA LEU A 366 -20.31 -20.28 -3.28
C LEU A 366 -21.84 -20.27 -3.08
N PRO A 367 -22.53 -21.41 -3.28
CA PRO A 367 -23.96 -21.52 -3.02
C PRO A 367 -24.27 -21.48 -1.52
N THR A 368 -25.30 -20.73 -1.17
CA THR A 368 -25.76 -20.51 0.20
C THR A 368 -27.26 -20.78 0.21
N PRO A 369 -27.67 -22.01 0.59
CA PRO A 369 -27.62 -22.41 2.00
C PRO A 369 -26.68 -23.57 2.32
N LEU A 370 -26.15 -24.27 1.31
CA LEU A 370 -25.39 -25.51 1.53
C LEU A 370 -24.03 -25.28 2.22
N ASN A 371 -23.42 -24.12 2.00
CA ASN A 371 -22.09 -23.82 2.55
C ASN A 371 -22.12 -22.89 3.75
N PHE A 372 -23.21 -22.12 3.92
CA PHE A 372 -23.34 -21.17 5.01
C PHE A 372 -24.73 -21.30 5.64
N PRO A 373 -24.82 -21.54 6.95
CA PRO A 373 -26.10 -21.62 7.65
C PRO A 373 -26.73 -20.22 7.82
N GLY A 374 -25.94 -19.16 7.61
CA GLY A 374 -26.42 -17.82 7.37
C GLY A 374 -26.38 -16.81 8.48
N GLY A 375 -27.11 -15.71 8.27
CA GLY A 375 -27.27 -14.65 9.28
C GLY A 375 -27.96 -15.12 10.57
N ARG A 376 -28.82 -16.15 10.48
CA ARG A 376 -29.59 -16.72 11.60
C ARG A 376 -28.95 -17.97 12.24
N GLY A 377 -28.09 -18.68 11.51
CA GLY A 377 -27.47 -19.92 11.99
C GLY A 377 -26.13 -19.69 12.65
N ASN A 378 -25.81 -20.49 13.67
CA ASN A 378 -24.47 -20.48 14.26
C ASN A 378 -23.43 -20.84 13.20
N MET A 379 -22.38 -20.04 13.09
CA MET A 379 -21.28 -20.32 12.17
C MET A 379 -19.97 -19.71 12.61
N THR A 380 -18.89 -20.23 12.04
CA THR A 380 -17.57 -19.61 12.10
C THR A 380 -17.00 -19.59 10.70
N LEU A 381 -16.46 -18.46 10.27
CA LEU A 381 -15.74 -18.25 9.02
C LEU A 381 -14.32 -17.85 9.38
N ALA A 382 -13.31 -18.52 8.83
CA ALA A 382 -11.92 -18.10 8.90
C ALA A 382 -11.35 -17.93 7.49
N VAL A 383 -10.54 -16.89 7.30
CA VAL A 383 -9.86 -16.64 6.03
C VAL A 383 -8.57 -15.85 6.28
N GLU A 384 -7.50 -16.23 5.59
CA GLU A 384 -6.26 -15.46 5.51
C GLU A 384 -6.43 -14.38 4.44
N VAL A 385 -6.18 -13.12 4.81
CA VAL A 385 -6.39 -11.97 3.94
C VAL A 385 -5.12 -11.16 3.85
N LEU A 386 -4.56 -11.03 2.64
CA LEU A 386 -3.60 -9.98 2.33
C LEU A 386 -4.36 -8.79 1.75
N ARG A 387 -4.15 -7.62 2.33
CA ARG A 387 -4.77 -6.35 1.94
C ARG A 387 -3.71 -5.25 1.92
N ASP A 388 -3.99 -4.15 1.23
CA ASP A 388 -3.11 -2.99 1.25
C ASP A 388 -3.50 -2.02 2.39
N PRO A 389 -2.63 -1.80 3.39
CA PRO A 389 -2.96 -0.96 4.54
C PRO A 389 -2.90 0.54 4.23
N SER A 390 -2.28 0.93 3.11
CA SER A 390 -1.88 2.30 2.84
C SER A 390 -3.05 3.27 2.60
N ILE A 391 -4.28 2.78 2.37
CA ILE A 391 -5.39 3.67 2.05
C ILE A 391 -6.73 3.17 2.56
N TYR A 392 -7.20 3.71 3.69
CA TYR A 392 -8.63 3.76 3.96
C TYR A 392 -9.02 4.69 5.13
N VAL A 393 -10.05 5.53 4.95
CA VAL A 393 -10.70 6.27 6.07
C VAL A 393 -12.24 6.26 5.97
N SER A 394 -12.85 5.70 4.92
CA SER A 394 -14.32 5.69 4.79
C SER A 394 -14.82 4.67 3.74
N GLY A 395 -15.62 3.66 4.18
CA GLY A 395 -16.33 2.67 3.33
C GLY A 395 -15.89 1.17 3.21
N ALA A 396 -15.30 0.50 4.21
CA ALA A 396 -14.95 -0.95 4.27
C ALA A 396 -14.95 -1.81 2.97
N GLN A 397 -13.77 -2.26 2.51
CA GLN A 397 -13.62 -3.17 1.38
C GLN A 397 -14.21 -4.56 1.69
N PRO A 398 -14.90 -5.17 0.74
CA PRO A 398 -15.51 -6.47 0.96
C PRO A 398 -14.56 -7.66 0.91
N ILE A 399 -14.67 -8.54 1.90
CA ILE A 399 -14.02 -9.86 1.88
C ILE A 399 -15.07 -10.93 1.57
N ALA A 400 -16.14 -11.00 2.36
CA ALA A 400 -17.21 -11.97 2.19
C ALA A 400 -18.59 -11.31 2.38
N TRP A 401 -19.47 -11.51 1.41
CA TRP A 401 -20.88 -11.15 1.49
C TRP A 401 -21.69 -12.43 1.67
N ILE A 402 -21.97 -12.77 2.94
CA ILE A 402 -22.54 -14.07 3.31
C ILE A 402 -24.07 -14.07 3.12
N GLY A 403 -24.73 -13.00 3.56
CA GLY A 403 -26.17 -12.81 3.43
C GLY A 403 -26.55 -11.34 3.41
N GLU A 404 -27.85 -11.06 3.37
CA GLU A 404 -28.35 -9.70 3.44
C GLU A 404 -27.93 -9.07 4.79
N TYR A 405 -27.07 -8.06 4.71
CA TYR A 405 -26.38 -7.40 5.83
C TYR A 405 -25.49 -8.27 6.76
N THR A 406 -25.09 -9.47 6.34
CA THR A 406 -24.09 -10.28 7.06
C THR A 406 -22.78 -10.31 6.27
N TRP A 407 -21.76 -9.59 6.75
CA TRP A 407 -20.55 -9.28 5.98
C TRP A 407 -19.27 -9.43 6.79
N LEU A 408 -18.22 -9.85 6.09
CA LEU A 408 -16.84 -9.63 6.50
C LEU A 408 -16.19 -8.62 5.56
N ARG A 409 -15.54 -7.61 6.13
CA ARG A 409 -14.91 -6.51 5.40
C ARG A 409 -13.56 -6.11 6.02
N CYS A 410 -12.74 -5.39 5.27
CA CYS A 410 -11.49 -4.81 5.76
C CYS A 410 -11.36 -3.32 5.44
N GLY A 411 -10.59 -2.62 6.27
CA GLY A 411 -10.07 -1.28 6.02
C GLY A 411 -8.54 -1.31 5.88
N SER A 412 -7.90 -0.18 6.14
CA SER A 412 -6.43 0.03 6.13
C SER A 412 -5.71 -0.64 7.30
N ASP A 413 -6.38 -0.77 8.42
CA ASP A 413 -5.78 -1.18 9.69
C ASP A 413 -6.81 -1.90 10.55
N GLU A 414 -7.96 -2.27 9.97
CA GLU A 414 -9.05 -2.90 10.69
C GLU A 414 -9.76 -3.96 9.85
N PHE A 415 -10.34 -4.95 10.52
CA PHE A 415 -11.37 -5.81 9.96
C PHE A 415 -12.72 -5.52 10.61
N MET A 416 -13.78 -5.78 9.85
CA MET A 416 -15.14 -5.51 10.28
C MET A 416 -16.07 -6.67 10.00
N ALA A 417 -16.78 -7.07 11.04
CA ALA A 417 -17.87 -8.02 10.95
C ALA A 417 -19.21 -7.31 11.11
N TYR A 418 -20.17 -7.69 10.28
CA TYR A 418 -21.55 -7.23 10.31
C TYR A 418 -22.46 -8.44 10.45
N GLY A 419 -23.49 -8.36 11.29
CA GLY A 419 -24.44 -9.46 11.50
C GLY A 419 -25.88 -8.96 11.70
N GLY A 420 -26.55 -8.55 10.63
CA GLY A 420 -27.94 -8.08 10.62
C GLY A 420 -28.08 -6.68 10.00
N SER A 421 -29.29 -6.10 9.99
CA SER A 421 -29.65 -4.81 9.34
C SER A 421 -28.63 -3.65 9.51
N LYS A 422 -28.81 -2.54 8.77
CA LYS A 422 -27.93 -1.35 8.77
C LYS A 422 -27.53 -0.81 10.18
N ASN A 423 -28.28 -1.17 11.24
CA ASN A 423 -28.02 -0.78 12.63
C ASN A 423 -27.68 -1.96 13.59
N ALA A 424 -27.57 -3.20 13.10
CA ALA A 424 -27.56 -4.42 13.93
C ALA A 424 -26.20 -4.87 14.47
N VAL A 425 -25.16 -4.09 14.18
CA VAL A 425 -23.81 -4.07 14.75
C VAL A 425 -22.70 -4.21 13.68
N ARG A 426 -21.76 -3.26 13.75
CA ARG A 426 -20.45 -3.31 13.11
C ARG A 426 -19.39 -3.48 14.20
N LEU A 427 -18.69 -4.60 14.18
CA LEU A 427 -17.43 -4.71 14.92
C LEU A 427 -16.30 -4.15 14.08
N LYS A 428 -15.35 -3.50 14.73
CA LYS A 428 -14.11 -3.03 14.13
C LYS A 428 -12.99 -3.55 15.00
N LYS A 429 -12.09 -4.31 14.42
CA LYS A 429 -10.92 -4.82 15.12
C LYS A 429 -9.67 -4.35 14.41
N SER A 430 -8.84 -3.59 15.13
CA SER A 430 -7.54 -3.16 14.64
C SER A 430 -6.65 -4.37 14.38
N ALA A 431 -6.05 -4.38 13.20
CA ALA A 431 -5.12 -5.39 12.69
C ALA A 431 -4.20 -4.68 11.69
N PRO A 432 -3.14 -3.98 12.15
CA PRO A 432 -2.31 -3.13 11.30
C PRO A 432 -1.46 -3.91 10.28
N GLY A 433 -1.32 -5.23 10.45
CA GLY A 433 -0.63 -6.09 9.49
C GLY A 433 -1.33 -6.13 8.13
N GLU A 434 -0.52 -6.35 7.08
CA GLU A 434 -1.03 -6.50 5.71
C GLU A 434 -1.66 -7.87 5.49
N HIS A 435 -1.10 -8.90 6.13
CA HIS A 435 -1.53 -10.29 6.01
C HIS A 435 -1.99 -10.81 7.36
N GLU A 436 -3.27 -11.13 7.47
CA GLU A 436 -3.90 -11.47 8.74
C GLU A 436 -4.89 -12.63 8.56
N THR A 437 -4.91 -13.53 9.54
CA THR A 437 -5.98 -14.53 9.67
C THR A 437 -7.12 -13.91 10.46
N VAL A 438 -8.28 -13.85 9.82
CA VAL A 438 -9.49 -13.29 10.40
C VAL A 438 -10.50 -14.39 10.61
N VAL A 439 -11.03 -14.44 11.84
CA VAL A 439 -12.11 -15.36 12.22
C VAL A 439 -13.35 -14.55 12.58
N PHE A 440 -14.43 -14.77 11.86
CA PHE A 440 -15.75 -14.19 12.11
C PHE A 440 -16.69 -15.29 12.60
N ARG A 441 -17.29 -15.10 13.78
CA ARG A 441 -18.25 -16.04 14.37
C ARG A 441 -19.62 -15.41 14.56
N ILE A 442 -20.63 -16.24 14.38
CA ILE A 442 -22.03 -16.05 14.76
C ILE A 442 -22.40 -17.11 15.79
N LYS A 443 -22.81 -16.70 17.00
CA LYS A 443 -23.28 -17.57 18.07
C LYS A 443 -24.58 -17.03 18.66
N GLY A 444 -25.71 -17.53 18.18
CA GLY A 444 -27.03 -16.94 18.45
C GLY A 444 -27.01 -15.48 18.02
N ASP A 445 -27.33 -14.59 18.96
CA ASP A 445 -27.32 -13.15 18.72
C ASP A 445 -25.92 -12.52 18.87
N GLU A 446 -24.86 -13.27 19.18
CA GLU A 446 -23.51 -12.73 19.27
C GLU A 446 -22.80 -12.73 17.92
N VAL A 447 -22.19 -11.61 17.53
CA VAL A 447 -21.16 -11.52 16.49
C VAL A 447 -19.82 -11.39 17.18
N THR A 448 -18.82 -12.16 16.73
CA THR A 448 -17.44 -12.05 17.20
C THR A 448 -16.50 -11.92 16.02
N ILE A 449 -15.49 -11.07 16.13
CA ILE A 449 -14.35 -11.04 15.23
C ILE A 449 -13.06 -11.25 16.02
N TYR A 450 -12.18 -12.12 15.51
CA TYR A 450 -10.85 -12.38 16.04
C TYR A 450 -9.82 -12.16 14.94
N CYS A 451 -8.83 -11.33 15.25
CA CYS A 451 -7.61 -11.15 14.46
C CYS A 451 -6.54 -10.46 15.32
N GLY A 452 -5.26 -10.65 14.97
CA GLY A 452 -4.15 -10.06 15.71
C GLY A 452 -4.08 -10.44 17.19
N GLY A 453 -4.48 -11.67 17.55
CA GLY A 453 -4.39 -12.19 18.93
C GLY A 453 -5.55 -11.82 19.87
N GLU A 454 -6.49 -10.99 19.44
CA GLU A 454 -7.54 -10.44 20.29
C GLU A 454 -8.94 -10.65 19.68
N CYS A 455 -9.93 -10.89 20.54
CA CYS A 455 -11.34 -11.01 20.15
C CYS A 455 -12.12 -9.72 20.48
N LEU A 456 -13.06 -9.37 19.63
CA LEU A 456 -14.13 -8.41 19.94
C LEU A 456 -15.48 -9.09 19.69
N SER A 457 -16.40 -8.97 20.65
CA SER A 457 -17.75 -9.52 20.57
C SER A 457 -18.80 -8.45 20.82
N VAL A 458 -20.00 -8.68 20.30
CA VAL A 458 -21.15 -7.81 20.50
C VAL A 458 -22.46 -8.57 20.27
N THR A 459 -23.48 -8.18 21.03
CA THR A 459 -24.84 -8.67 20.84
C THR A 459 -25.54 -7.89 19.73
N ARG A 460 -26.05 -8.60 18.73
CA ARG A 460 -26.86 -8.05 17.64
C ARG A 460 -28.14 -7.46 18.17
N THR A 461 -28.63 -6.46 17.46
CA THR A 461 -29.95 -5.86 17.72
C THR A 461 -30.69 -5.65 16.40
N GLY A 462 -32.01 -5.82 16.38
CA GLY A 462 -32.82 -5.59 15.17
C GLY A 462 -32.96 -6.82 14.26
N GLU A 463 -33.40 -6.58 13.02
CA GLU A 463 -33.79 -7.66 12.10
C GLU A 463 -32.59 -8.45 11.55
N LEU A 464 -32.78 -9.76 11.52
CA LEU A 464 -31.93 -10.72 10.83
C LEU A 464 -32.57 -11.04 9.48
N TYR A 465 -31.78 -11.02 8.42
CA TYR A 465 -32.22 -11.40 7.09
C TYR A 465 -31.73 -12.80 6.76
N ASP A 466 -32.49 -13.46 5.89
CA ASP A 466 -32.09 -14.75 5.36
C ASP A 466 -30.90 -14.59 4.41
N ASN A 467 -30.33 -15.72 4.01
CA ASN A 467 -29.17 -15.68 3.14
C ASN A 467 -29.56 -15.41 1.69
N ASN A 468 -28.66 -14.70 1.01
CA ASN A 468 -28.61 -14.72 -0.43
C ASN A 468 -28.40 -16.16 -0.91
N ALA A 469 -28.90 -16.49 -2.11
CA ALA A 469 -28.63 -17.78 -2.75
C ALA A 469 -27.14 -18.05 -2.99
N LEU A 470 -26.32 -16.99 -3.03
CA LEU A 470 -24.88 -17.05 -3.22
C LEU A 470 -24.18 -16.18 -2.16
N THR A 471 -23.11 -16.71 -1.60
CA THR A 471 -22.10 -15.94 -0.88
C THR A 471 -21.02 -15.52 -1.86
N TYR A 472 -20.67 -14.23 -1.85
CA TYR A 472 -19.66 -13.66 -2.75
C TYR A 472 -18.41 -13.26 -1.99
N PHE A 473 -17.25 -13.38 -2.63
CA PHE A 473 -15.97 -12.93 -2.09
C PHE A 473 -15.34 -11.88 -3.02
N GLY A 474 -14.83 -10.80 -2.44
CA GLY A 474 -14.23 -9.68 -3.18
C GLY A 474 -15.24 -8.85 -3.98
N SER A 475 -16.04 -9.42 -4.88
CA SER A 475 -17.05 -8.69 -5.66
C SER A 475 -18.32 -9.50 -5.92
N ASN A 476 -19.44 -8.79 -6.10
CA ASN A 476 -20.72 -9.36 -6.51
C ASN A 476 -21.09 -9.08 -7.99
N GLY A 477 -20.18 -8.51 -8.78
CA GLY A 477 -20.46 -8.18 -10.18
C GLY A 477 -21.29 -6.89 -10.40
N LYS A 478 -21.61 -6.15 -9.33
CA LYS A 478 -22.57 -5.03 -9.35
C LYS A 478 -22.03 -3.81 -8.60
N THR A 479 -22.49 -3.58 -7.37
CA THR A 479 -22.21 -2.38 -6.57
C THR A 479 -21.14 -2.61 -5.49
N PHE A 480 -20.62 -3.82 -5.40
CA PHE A 480 -19.75 -4.26 -4.32
C PHE A 480 -18.50 -4.91 -4.90
N PHE A 481 -17.35 -4.30 -4.61
CA PHE A 481 -16.06 -4.78 -5.11
C PHE A 481 -14.92 -4.34 -4.20
N ALA A 482 -13.96 -5.23 -3.97
CA ALA A 482 -12.68 -4.94 -3.35
C ALA A 482 -11.82 -4.19 -4.36
N ASP A 483 -10.95 -3.27 -3.93
CA ASP A 483 -10.01 -2.66 -4.88
C ASP A 483 -8.94 -3.69 -5.30
N SER A 484 -8.36 -4.40 -4.33
CA SER A 484 -7.42 -5.53 -4.53
C SER A 484 -7.19 -6.22 -3.18
N ILE A 485 -7.45 -7.53 -3.10
CA ILE A 485 -7.19 -8.37 -1.94
C ILE A 485 -6.68 -9.74 -2.40
N HIS A 486 -5.91 -10.43 -1.56
CA HIS A 486 -5.65 -11.86 -1.73
C HIS A 486 -6.30 -12.65 -0.61
N LEU A 487 -6.87 -13.78 -0.98
CA LEU A 487 -7.49 -14.71 -0.03
C LEU A 487 -6.74 -16.05 -0.02
N ARG A 488 -6.62 -16.61 1.18
CA ARG A 488 -6.13 -17.97 1.42
C ARG A 488 -6.98 -18.68 2.46
N ASN A 489 -6.96 -20.00 2.38
CA ASN A 489 -7.35 -20.89 3.46
C ASN A 489 -8.75 -20.56 4.04
N LEU A 490 -9.70 -20.34 3.13
CA LEU A 490 -11.10 -20.08 3.46
C LEU A 490 -11.68 -21.33 4.12
N ARG A 491 -12.14 -21.18 5.36
CA ARG A 491 -12.69 -22.27 6.18
C ARG A 491 -14.02 -21.82 6.78
N VAL A 492 -15.04 -22.68 6.73
CA VAL A 492 -16.36 -22.43 7.31
C VAL A 492 -16.78 -23.62 8.15
N TRP A 493 -17.33 -23.32 9.32
CA TRP A 493 -17.96 -24.28 10.20
C TRP A 493 -19.43 -23.89 10.38
N HIS A 494 -20.34 -24.86 10.28
CA HIS A 494 -21.78 -24.70 10.53
C HIS A 494 -22.09 -24.74 12.03
N ARG A 495 -21.15 -24.24 12.84
CA ARG A 495 -21.24 -24.12 14.28
C ARG A 495 -20.42 -22.93 14.75
N ALA A 496 -20.77 -22.42 15.92
CA ALA A 496 -19.97 -21.45 16.63
C ALA A 496 -18.80 -22.18 17.31
N LEU A 497 -17.56 -21.94 16.86
CA LEU A 497 -16.37 -22.42 17.56
C LEU A 497 -16.22 -21.67 18.89
N ASN A 498 -15.64 -22.34 19.89
CA ASN A 498 -15.30 -21.68 21.15
C ASN A 498 -14.09 -20.75 20.97
N ASP A 499 -13.82 -19.87 21.95
CA ASP A 499 -12.78 -18.86 21.84
C ASP A 499 -11.37 -19.47 21.72
N ALA A 500 -11.12 -20.60 22.39
CA ALA A 500 -9.86 -21.34 22.30
C ALA A 500 -9.62 -21.87 20.88
N GLN A 501 -10.63 -22.48 20.27
CA GLN A 501 -10.60 -22.96 18.89
C GLN A 501 -10.39 -21.81 17.91
N MET A 502 -11.06 -20.67 18.09
CA MET A 502 -10.84 -19.49 17.23
C MET A 502 -9.39 -19.00 17.30
N LYS A 503 -8.81 -18.96 18.50
CA LYS A 503 -7.40 -18.56 18.71
C LYS A 503 -6.38 -19.56 18.15
N ALA A 504 -6.76 -20.84 18.07
CA ALA A 504 -5.92 -21.88 17.49
C ALA A 504 -5.85 -21.83 15.96
N ILE A 505 -6.79 -21.14 15.30
CA ILE A 505 -6.79 -20.94 13.86
C ILE A 505 -5.68 -19.95 13.50
N LYS A 506 -4.63 -20.48 12.86
CA LYS A 506 -3.56 -19.70 12.26
C LYS A 506 -3.82 -19.45 10.79
#